data_AF-A0A2V9S8S4-F1
#
_entry.id   AF-A0A2V9S8S4-F1
#
_cell.length_a   1.000
_cell.length_b   1.000
_cell.length_c   1.000
_cell.angle_alpha   90.00
_cell.angle_beta   90.00
_cell.angle_gamma   90.00
#
_symmetry.space_group_name_H-M   'P 1'
#
loop_
_entity.id
_entity.type
_entity.pdbx_description
1 polymer ?
#
loop_
_entity_poly.entity_id
_entity_poly.type
_entity_poly.pdbx_seq_one_letter_code
_entity_poly.pdbx_strand_id
1 'polypeptide(L)'
;ITDAEPQWKYFFGLPGNPISTMVTFQLFAQPILEALAGRAPQKLVFLHAKLKSEIKTKTGLKRFLPAILSGEFEQAEVELAGWHGSGDIATAARANGYVVISPEKSTIAAGEWVPVLLR
;
A
#
# COMPACT_ATOMS: atom_id res chain seq x y z
N ILE A 1 13.51 -20.26 -43.30
CA ILE A 1 12.53 -20.08 -42.22
C ILE A 1 13.31 -19.38 -41.12
N THR A 2 13.12 -18.07 -40.95
CA THR A 2 13.76 -17.31 -39.88
C THR A 2 13.06 -17.69 -38.59
N ASP A 3 13.78 -18.36 -37.70
CA ASP A 3 13.36 -18.65 -36.33
C ASP A 3 13.18 -17.30 -35.60
N ALA A 4 11.97 -16.77 -35.63
CA ALA A 4 11.61 -15.61 -34.82
C ALA A 4 11.68 -16.05 -33.36
N GLU A 5 12.55 -15.41 -32.57
CA GLU A 5 12.60 -15.67 -31.14
C GLU A 5 11.21 -15.47 -30.52
N PRO A 6 10.79 -16.36 -29.59
CA PRO A 6 9.50 -16.24 -28.95
C PRO A 6 9.38 -14.87 -28.27
N GLN A 7 8.45 -14.05 -28.76
CA GLN A 7 8.16 -12.75 -28.17
C GLN A 7 7.34 -12.95 -26.90
N TRP A 8 8.01 -13.00 -25.75
CA TRP A 8 7.35 -13.06 -24.46
C TRP A 8 6.63 -11.75 -24.16
N LYS A 9 5.39 -11.84 -23.67
CA LYS A 9 4.60 -10.68 -23.26
C LYS A 9 4.22 -10.82 -21.78
N TYR A 10 4.65 -9.86 -20.97
CA TYR A 10 4.24 -9.76 -19.57
C TYR A 10 2.77 -9.36 -19.47
N PHE A 11 2.07 -9.93 -18.48
CA PHE A 11 0.66 -9.63 -18.20
C PHE A 11 0.46 -9.42 -16.70
N PHE A 12 -0.26 -8.35 -16.33
CA PHE A 12 -0.61 -8.03 -14.95
C PHE A 12 -2.13 -8.05 -14.78
N GLY A 13 -2.66 -9.10 -14.13
CA GLY A 13 -4.06 -9.20 -13.76
C GLY A 13 -4.35 -8.45 -12.47
N LEU A 14 -4.62 -7.15 -12.55
CA LEU A 14 -4.98 -6.35 -11.38
C LEU A 14 -6.46 -6.58 -11.00
N PRO A 15 -6.81 -6.49 -9.70
CA PRO A 15 -8.21 -6.59 -9.27
C PRO A 15 -9.03 -5.42 -9.81
N GLY A 16 -10.35 -5.58 -9.93
CA GLY A 16 -11.25 -4.52 -10.44
C GLY A 16 -11.61 -3.44 -9.42
N ASN A 17 -11.30 -3.64 -8.13
CA ASN A 17 -11.56 -2.65 -7.11
C ASN A 17 -10.46 -1.57 -7.10
N PRO A 18 -10.77 -0.26 -7.21
CA PRO A 18 -9.76 0.78 -7.44
C PRO A 18 -8.61 0.82 -6.44
N ILE A 19 -8.90 0.77 -5.14
CA ILE A 19 -7.85 0.84 -4.12
C ILE A 19 -7.04 -0.45 -4.11
N SER A 20 -7.69 -1.61 -4.28
CA SER A 20 -6.98 -2.86 -4.46
C SER A 20 -6.09 -2.84 -5.70
N THR A 21 -6.53 -2.23 -6.81
CA THR A 21 -5.75 -2.06 -8.04
C THR A 21 -4.51 -1.22 -7.76
N MET A 22 -4.66 -0.06 -7.11
CA MET A 22 -3.56 0.85 -6.78
C MET A 22 -2.51 0.18 -5.89
N VAL A 23 -2.94 -0.46 -4.80
CA VAL A 23 -2.03 -1.15 -3.89
C VAL A 23 -1.32 -2.31 -4.59
N THR A 24 -2.05 -3.13 -5.34
CA THR A 24 -1.45 -4.26 -6.10
C THR A 24 -0.46 -3.77 -7.15
N PHE A 25 -0.78 -2.67 -7.83
CA PHE A 25 0.12 -2.06 -8.79
C PHE A 25 1.42 -1.61 -8.13
N GLN A 26 1.33 -0.86 -7.04
CA GLN A 26 2.49 -0.33 -6.32
C GLN A 26 3.37 -1.45 -5.75
N LEU A 27 2.77 -2.51 -5.20
CA LEU A 27 3.51 -3.62 -4.59
C LEU A 27 4.21 -4.54 -5.60
N PHE A 28 3.64 -4.70 -6.80
CA PHE A 28 4.08 -5.75 -7.74
C PHE A 28 4.37 -5.24 -9.14
N ALA A 29 3.41 -4.56 -9.78
CA ALA A 29 3.56 -4.17 -11.18
C ALA A 29 4.58 -3.04 -11.36
N GLN A 30 4.53 -2.01 -10.51
CA GLN A 30 5.46 -0.89 -10.55
C GLN A 30 6.93 -1.33 -10.45
N PRO A 31 7.37 -2.09 -9.42
CA PRO A 31 8.77 -2.48 -9.32
C PRO A 31 9.24 -3.34 -10.51
N ILE A 32 8.35 -4.15 -11.09
CA ILE A 32 8.67 -4.94 -12.29
C ILE A 32 8.83 -4.02 -13.50
N LEU A 33 7.92 -3.06 -13.71
CA LEU A 33 8.01 -2.11 -14.82
C LEU A 33 9.26 -1.24 -14.71
N GLU A 34 9.63 -0.81 -13.51
CA GLU A 34 10.85 -0.06 -13.27
C GLU A 34 12.10 -0.89 -13.60
N ALA A 35 12.14 -2.16 -13.20
CA ALA A 35 13.23 -3.08 -13.53
C ALA A 35 13.33 -3.32 -15.05
N LEU A 36 12.20 -3.55 -15.73
CA LEU A 36 12.14 -3.70 -17.19
C LEU A 36 12.57 -2.43 -17.95
N ALA A 37 12.36 -1.26 -17.35
CA ALA A 37 12.85 0.02 -17.86
C ALA A 37 14.35 0.27 -17.58
N GLY A 38 15.07 -0.72 -17.01
CA GLY A 38 16.49 -0.62 -16.70
C GLY A 38 16.81 0.19 -15.44
N ARG A 39 15.82 0.50 -14.60
CA ARG A 39 16.08 1.16 -13.31
C ARG A 39 16.66 0.18 -12.31
N ALA A 40 17.52 0.69 -11.42
CA ALA A 40 17.98 -0.07 -10.27
C ALA A 40 16.78 -0.44 -9.38
N PRO A 41 16.71 -1.68 -8.84
CA PRO A 41 15.62 -2.10 -7.97
C PRO A 41 15.42 -1.14 -6.79
N GLN A 42 14.25 -0.50 -6.74
CA GLN A 42 13.83 0.32 -5.62
C GLN A 42 13.07 -0.56 -4.63
N LYS A 43 13.47 -0.52 -3.35
CA LYS A 43 12.71 -1.20 -2.30
C LYS A 43 11.50 -0.35 -1.96
N LEU A 44 10.37 -1.02 -1.69
CA LEU A 44 9.22 -0.37 -1.09
C LEU A 44 9.64 0.24 0.26
N VAL A 45 9.35 1.53 0.44
CA VAL A 45 9.70 2.27 1.66
C VAL A 45 8.61 2.07 2.69
N PHE A 46 8.95 1.32 3.74
CA PHE A 46 8.13 1.19 4.93
C PHE A 46 8.78 1.96 6.07
N LEU A 47 7.99 2.79 6.75
CA LEU A 47 8.38 3.44 7.99
C LEU A 47 7.50 2.96 9.14
N HIS A 48 7.88 3.28 10.37
CA HIS A 48 6.99 3.13 11.52
C HIS A 48 6.51 4.51 11.96
N ALA A 49 5.21 4.62 12.25
CA ALA A 49 4.60 5.82 12.82
C ALA A 49 3.70 5.43 14.00
N LYS A 50 3.54 6.32 14.97
CA LYS A 50 2.58 6.13 16.06
C LYS A 50 1.17 6.26 15.54
N LEU A 51 0.32 5.30 15.86
CA LEU A 51 -1.07 5.31 15.49
C LEU A 51 -1.86 6.31 16.36
N LYS A 52 -2.50 7.30 15.76
CA LYS A 52 -3.24 8.35 16.48
C LYS A 52 -4.54 7.84 17.13
N SER A 53 -5.22 6.88 16.50
CA SER A 53 -6.50 6.35 16.96
C SER A 53 -6.60 4.84 16.75
N GLU A 54 -7.27 4.16 17.68
CA GLU A 54 -7.44 2.69 17.64
C GLU A 54 -8.04 2.24 16.30
N ILE A 55 -7.49 1.18 15.72
CA ILE A 55 -8.05 0.53 14.53
C ILE A 55 -8.64 -0.81 14.93
N LYS A 56 -9.89 -1.06 14.54
CA LYS A 56 -10.53 -2.38 14.57
C LYS A 56 -10.72 -2.90 13.16
N THR A 57 -10.33 -4.14 12.92
CA THR A 57 -10.43 -4.76 11.60
C THR A 57 -10.62 -6.28 11.67
N LYS A 58 -11.01 -6.88 10.55
CA LYS A 58 -11.13 -8.34 10.43
C LYS A 58 -9.75 -8.96 10.20
N THR A 59 -9.46 -10.03 10.93
CA THR A 59 -8.27 -10.88 10.76
C THR A 59 -8.34 -11.71 9.46
N GLY A 60 -7.27 -12.42 9.16
CA GLY A 60 -7.15 -13.35 8.04
C GLY A 60 -6.56 -12.76 6.76
N LEU A 61 -6.38 -11.44 6.68
CA LEU A 61 -5.77 -10.77 5.53
C LEU A 61 -4.78 -9.72 5.98
N LYS A 62 -3.62 -9.65 5.29
CA LYS A 62 -2.75 -8.48 5.38
C LYS A 62 -3.47 -7.31 4.71
N ARG A 63 -3.68 -6.21 5.45
CA ARG A 63 -4.44 -5.05 4.95
C ARG A 63 -3.52 -3.87 4.73
N PHE A 64 -3.75 -3.16 3.63
CA PHE A 64 -3.17 -1.86 3.34
C PHE A 64 -4.32 -0.86 3.37
N LEU A 65 -4.46 -0.13 4.47
CA LEU A 65 -5.57 0.79 4.68
C LEU A 65 -5.13 2.23 4.38
N PRO A 66 -5.84 3.00 3.54
CA PRO A 66 -5.48 4.38 3.24
C PRO A 66 -5.33 5.20 4.52
N ALA A 67 -4.20 5.89 4.61
CA ALA A 67 -3.78 6.59 5.81
C ALA A 67 -3.18 7.95 5.51
N ILE A 68 -3.22 8.81 6.51
CA ILE A 68 -2.62 10.14 6.52
C ILE A 68 -1.57 10.14 7.62
N LEU A 69 -0.31 10.22 7.22
CA LEU A 69 0.81 10.60 8.08
C LEU A 69 0.85 12.13 8.17
N SER A 70 0.89 12.68 9.39
CA SER A 70 0.90 14.12 9.64
C SER A 70 1.72 14.44 10.88
N GLY A 71 1.97 15.73 11.12
CA GLY A 71 2.81 16.20 12.22
C GLY A 71 4.26 16.43 11.79
N GLU A 72 5.08 16.90 12.73
CA GLU A 72 6.45 17.34 12.49
C GLU A 72 7.41 16.67 13.48
N PHE A 73 8.62 16.34 13.01
CA PHE A 73 9.71 15.77 13.82
C PHE A 73 9.25 14.59 14.71
N GLU A 74 9.25 14.78 16.03
CA GLU A 74 8.92 13.76 17.04
C GLU A 74 7.41 13.59 17.27
N GLN A 75 6.59 14.47 16.69
CA GLN A 75 5.13 14.48 16.82
C GLN A 75 4.44 13.91 15.58
N ALA A 76 5.19 13.21 14.71
CA ALA A 76 4.62 12.56 13.54
C ALA A 76 3.75 11.36 13.94
N GLU A 77 2.49 11.38 13.49
CA GLU A 77 1.49 10.34 13.77
C GLU A 77 0.74 9.96 12.50
N VAL A 78 0.19 8.74 12.50
CA VAL A 78 -0.61 8.21 11.39
C VAL A 78 -2.04 7.93 11.82
N GLU A 79 -3.00 8.25 10.97
CA GLU A 79 -4.41 7.89 11.14
C GLU A 79 -5.01 7.36 9.83
N LEU A 80 -6.10 6.59 9.93
CA LEU A 80 -6.85 6.18 8.74
C LEU A 80 -7.54 7.39 8.10
N ALA A 81 -7.54 7.46 6.77
CA ALA A 81 -8.07 8.61 6.03
C ALA A 81 -9.61 8.78 6.08
N GLY A 82 -10.33 8.02 6.92
CA GLY A 82 -11.80 8.08 7.01
C GLY A 82 -12.53 7.54 5.78
N TRP A 83 -12.00 6.47 5.16
CA TRP A 83 -12.54 5.90 3.92
C TRP A 83 -13.76 4.98 4.13
N HIS A 84 -14.67 4.95 3.16
CA HIS A 84 -15.89 4.12 3.18
C HIS A 84 -15.72 2.74 2.50
N GLY A 85 -14.49 2.24 2.49
CA GLY A 85 -14.12 0.99 1.84
C GLY A 85 -13.48 1.20 0.47
N SER A 86 -13.24 0.08 -0.22
CA SER A 86 -12.22 0.03 -1.25
C SER A 86 -12.60 0.69 -2.59
N GLY A 87 -13.84 1.15 -2.73
CA GLY A 87 -14.29 1.98 -3.85
C GLY A 87 -14.11 3.49 -3.65
N ASP A 88 -13.72 3.95 -2.45
CA ASP A 88 -13.62 5.38 -2.12
C ASP A 88 -12.32 6.01 -2.65
N ILE A 89 -12.29 6.22 -3.97
CA ILE A 89 -11.14 6.80 -4.68
C ILE A 89 -10.83 8.21 -4.16
N ALA A 90 -11.84 9.01 -3.85
CA ALA A 90 -11.65 10.39 -3.42
C ALA A 90 -10.85 10.46 -2.11
N THR A 91 -11.19 9.60 -1.14
CA THR A 91 -10.44 9.50 0.11
C THR A 91 -9.05 8.89 -0.10
N ALA A 92 -8.93 7.85 -0.91
CA ALA A 92 -7.64 7.27 -1.25
C ALA A 92 -6.68 8.26 -1.93
N ALA A 93 -7.21 9.16 -2.76
CA ALA A 93 -6.42 10.18 -3.43
C ALA A 93 -5.85 11.21 -2.45
N ARG A 94 -6.53 11.48 -1.32
CA ARG A 94 -6.07 12.39 -0.25
C ARG A 94 -5.11 11.71 0.75
N ALA A 95 -5.13 10.39 0.85
CA ALA A 95 -4.20 9.63 1.70
C ALA A 95 -2.76 9.75 1.18
N ASN A 96 -1.77 9.83 2.06
CA ASN A 96 -0.34 9.89 1.67
C ASN A 96 0.43 8.59 1.97
N GLY A 97 -0.29 7.56 2.39
CA GLY A 97 0.28 6.23 2.57
C GLY A 97 -0.79 5.20 2.94
N TYR A 98 -0.31 4.03 3.35
CA TYR A 98 -1.15 2.93 3.83
C TYR A 98 -0.64 2.40 5.16
N VAL A 99 -1.50 2.34 6.17
CA VAL A 99 -1.21 1.55 7.38
C VAL A 99 -1.29 0.07 7.01
N VAL A 100 -0.25 -0.68 7.37
CA VAL A 100 -0.14 -2.11 7.08
C VAL A 100 -0.51 -2.92 8.31
N ILE A 101 -1.57 -3.71 8.22
CA ILE A 101 -2.06 -4.53 9.33
C ILE A 101 -1.75 -6.00 9.06
N SER A 102 -1.18 -6.66 10.06
CA SER A 102 -0.90 -8.10 10.04
C SER A 102 -2.21 -8.90 10.03
N PRO A 103 -2.28 -10.03 9.30
CA PRO A 103 -3.50 -10.85 9.27
C PRO A 103 -3.94 -11.39 10.63
N GLU A 104 -3.06 -11.42 11.63
CA GLU A 104 -3.33 -11.92 12.98
C GLU A 104 -3.93 -10.86 13.91
N LYS A 105 -3.88 -9.57 13.55
CA LYS A 105 -4.35 -8.47 14.42
C LYS A 105 -5.79 -8.08 14.08
N SER A 106 -6.66 -8.11 15.07
CA SER A 106 -8.03 -7.59 15.01
C SER A 106 -8.17 -6.16 15.55
N THR A 107 -7.29 -5.80 16.49
CA THR A 107 -7.26 -4.47 17.12
C THR A 107 -5.82 -3.99 17.18
N ILE A 108 -5.61 -2.71 16.89
CA ILE A 108 -4.33 -2.01 17.02
C ILE A 108 -4.58 -0.78 17.88
N ALA A 109 -3.88 -0.69 19.01
CA ALA A 109 -4.14 0.33 20.00
C ALA A 109 -3.61 1.70 19.55
N ALA A 110 -4.27 2.78 19.98
CA ALA A 110 -3.70 4.12 19.85
C ALA A 110 -2.34 4.19 20.57
N GLY A 111 -1.38 4.90 19.97
CA GLY A 111 0.01 4.98 20.42
C GLY A 111 0.91 3.83 19.97
N GLU A 112 0.35 2.76 19.40
CA GLU A 112 1.15 1.64 18.88
C GLU A 112 1.93 2.07 17.62
N TRP A 113 3.17 1.59 17.51
CA TRP A 113 3.97 1.77 16.31
C TRP A 113 3.51 0.80 15.23
N VAL A 114 3.06 1.36 14.09
CA VAL A 114 2.57 0.57 12.96
C VAL A 114 3.42 0.79 11.72
N PRO A 115 3.63 -0.25 10.89
CA PRO A 115 4.26 -0.08 9.59
C PRO A 115 3.34 0.71 8.65
N VAL A 116 3.93 1.69 7.97
CA VAL A 116 3.27 2.54 6.97
C VAL A 116 4.03 2.41 5.66
N LEU A 117 3.32 2.00 4.60
CA LEU A 117 3.81 2.11 3.23
C LEU A 117 3.58 3.54 2.75
N LEU A 118 4.64 4.28 2.43
CA LEU A 118 4.51 5.60 1.83
C LEU A 118 4.06 5.50 0.37
N ARG A 119 3.28 6.50 -0.06
CA ARG A 119 2.82 6.65 -1.43
C ARG A 119 3.43 7.88 -2.08
#